data_AF-G6YQM9-F1
#
_entry.id   AF-G6YQM9-F1
#
_cell.length_a   1.000
_cell.length_b   1.000
_cell.length_c   1.000
_cell.angle_alpha   90.00
_cell.angle_beta   90.00
_cell.angle_gamma   90.00
#
_symmetry.space_group_name_H-M   'P 1'
#
loop_
_entity.id
_entity.type
_entity.pdbx_description
1 polymer ?
#
loop_
_entity_poly.entity_id
_entity_poly.type
_entity_poly.pdbx_seq_one_letter_code
_entity_poly.pdbx_strand_id
1 'polypeptide(L)'
;MSKKYLGLALAISAASAAQAGTVTTSGKDLVIDTDSGIKVKTLDKSASFQLGGRIQWDYDATQSDDNGVDTTDFDVRRARLYAKGHFGDWAYKTQFNVAESDGAKGGTAEDLYIRYLGFGSTATVTIGKQKEPFGLEQLTSSKDISALERSAMTERYTPGRSGGIQLSGKGSNWTYGIGYFEADGNGSDDFNNTAVTARGTFAPIQTNNLVAHLGAGYTTRDADTQAEEVDTFNLELAGASGPFHAQAEYFDSEEGQVDVDGYYVQLGWIITGESRPYKAGAFKRVKPASPKGAWEVVARFEDGDGKYSDVGLATTDGEQTTLGVNYYANKNVRLGMSYMDGEEANGASGDEVRARLQYAF
;
A
#
# COMPACT_ATOMS: atom_id res chain seq x y z
N MET A 1 72.88 -23.80 56.42
CA MET A 1 71.82 -24.84 56.30
C MET A 1 70.50 -24.15 56.64
N SER A 2 69.37 -24.18 55.92
CA SER A 2 68.90 -24.88 54.72
C SER A 2 67.60 -24.22 54.20
N LYS A 3 67.52 -23.99 52.87
CA LYS A 3 66.40 -24.26 51.94
C LYS A 3 64.93 -23.84 52.24
N LYS A 4 64.34 -23.25 51.17
CA LYS A 4 62.92 -23.23 50.72
C LYS A 4 62.06 -22.12 51.38
N TYR A 5 61.29 -21.28 50.67
CA TYR A 5 60.44 -21.56 49.51
C TYR A 5 60.35 -20.35 48.55
N LEU A 6 60.47 -20.65 47.26
CA LEU A 6 60.05 -19.82 46.12
C LEU A 6 58.81 -20.50 45.53
N GLY A 7 57.72 -19.76 45.35
CA GLY A 7 56.51 -20.19 44.63
C GLY A 7 55.59 -18.97 44.52
N LEU A 8 55.70 -18.18 43.45
CA LEU A 8 54.97 -18.36 42.19
C LEU A 8 53.45 -18.42 42.41
N ALA A 9 52.82 -17.26 42.56
CA ALA A 9 51.39 -17.09 42.34
C ALA A 9 51.21 -16.57 40.90
N LEU A 10 51.08 -17.50 39.95
CA LEU A 10 50.64 -17.22 38.59
C LEU A 10 49.14 -17.55 38.51
N ALA A 11 48.36 -16.55 38.12
CA ALA A 11 47.06 -16.56 37.42
C ALA A 11 46.03 -17.66 37.74
N ILE A 12 44.77 -17.26 37.96
CA ILE A 12 43.64 -17.57 37.06
C ILE A 12 42.62 -16.45 37.24
N SER A 13 42.68 -15.42 36.41
CA SER A 13 41.48 -14.73 35.97
C SER A 13 41.16 -15.28 34.58
N ALA A 14 40.46 -16.42 34.56
CA ALA A 14 39.79 -16.86 33.34
C ALA A 14 38.64 -15.89 33.08
N ALA A 15 38.95 -14.75 32.47
CA ALA A 15 37.96 -13.99 31.74
C ALA A 15 37.51 -14.89 30.60
N SER A 16 36.34 -15.49 30.74
CA SER A 16 35.60 -16.08 29.63
C SER A 16 35.33 -14.94 28.64
N ALA A 17 36.24 -14.73 27.68
CA ALA A 17 35.93 -13.99 26.49
C ALA A 17 34.81 -14.78 25.81
N ALA A 18 33.58 -14.29 25.93
CA ALA A 18 32.47 -14.74 25.13
C ALA A 18 32.93 -14.70 23.67
N GLN A 19 33.10 -15.88 23.08
CA GLN A 19 33.55 -16.00 21.70
C GLN A 19 32.37 -15.56 20.84
N ALA A 20 32.31 -14.26 20.54
CA ALA A 20 31.36 -13.73 19.59
C ALA A 20 31.57 -14.47 18.27
N GLY A 21 30.52 -15.15 17.79
CA GLY A 21 30.57 -15.80 16.48
C GLY A 21 30.93 -14.77 15.40
N THR A 22 31.76 -15.16 14.43
CA THR A 22 32.06 -14.30 13.27
C THR A 22 30.93 -14.44 12.24
N VAL A 23 30.45 -13.30 11.72
CA VAL A 23 29.57 -13.26 10.56
C VAL A 23 30.45 -12.98 9.34
N THR A 24 30.54 -13.94 8.42
CA THR A 24 31.39 -13.83 7.21
C THR A 24 30.58 -14.06 5.95
N THR A 25 31.09 -13.56 4.83
CA THR A 25 30.58 -13.79 3.48
C THR A 25 31.74 -14.27 2.61
N SER A 26 31.50 -15.27 1.77
CA SER A 26 32.49 -15.71 0.77
C SER A 26 32.54 -14.79 -0.45
N GLY A 27 31.54 -13.91 -0.59
CA GLY A 27 31.39 -12.98 -1.70
C GLY A 27 31.71 -11.54 -1.31
N LYS A 28 30.92 -10.61 -1.85
CA LYS A 28 31.03 -9.18 -1.54
C LYS A 28 30.59 -8.89 -0.11
N ASP A 29 31.16 -7.83 0.48
CA ASP A 29 30.79 -7.31 1.79
C ASP A 29 29.29 -7.03 1.87
N LEU A 30 28.71 -7.29 3.05
CA LEU A 30 27.28 -7.16 3.29
C LEU A 30 26.98 -5.98 4.21
N VAL A 31 25.87 -5.30 3.93
CA VAL A 31 25.23 -4.35 4.83
C VAL A 31 23.91 -4.97 5.30
N ILE A 32 23.74 -5.11 6.61
CA ILE A 32 22.56 -5.68 7.24
C ILE A 32 21.82 -4.59 8.01
N ASP A 33 20.51 -4.47 7.79
CA ASP A 33 19.60 -3.52 8.46
C ASP A 33 18.38 -4.28 8.99
N THR A 34 18.13 -4.16 10.29
CA THR A 34 17.03 -4.82 11.01
C THR A 34 16.00 -3.85 11.59
N ASP A 35 16.03 -2.57 11.17
CA ASP A 35 15.14 -1.53 11.69
C ASP A 35 13.66 -1.77 11.40
N SER A 36 13.39 -2.49 10.31
CA SER A 36 12.07 -2.78 9.78
C SER A 36 12.26 -4.01 8.91
N GLY A 37 12.01 -5.17 9.50
CA GLY A 37 12.23 -6.48 8.89
C GLY A 37 13.71 -6.82 8.85
N ILE A 38 14.12 -7.60 7.84
CA ILE A 38 15.53 -7.94 7.61
C ILE A 38 15.89 -7.50 6.20
N LYS A 39 16.89 -6.63 6.08
CA LYS A 39 17.46 -6.21 4.80
C LYS A 39 18.92 -6.58 4.76
N VAL A 40 19.33 -7.21 3.67
CA VAL A 40 20.71 -7.56 3.37
C VAL A 40 21.04 -7.02 1.98
N LYS A 41 22.16 -6.33 1.84
CA LYS A 41 22.63 -5.81 0.55
C LYS A 41 24.12 -6.03 0.41
N THR A 42 24.60 -6.25 -0.79
CA THR A 42 26.03 -6.16 -1.07
C THR A 42 26.47 -4.68 -1.04
N LEU A 43 27.69 -4.41 -0.60
CA LEU A 43 28.24 -3.07 -0.50
C LEU A 43 28.31 -2.36 -1.87
N ASP A 44 28.57 -3.12 -2.93
CA ASP A 44 28.59 -2.65 -4.32
C ASP A 44 27.19 -2.51 -4.95
N LYS A 45 26.12 -2.81 -4.19
CA LYS A 45 24.72 -2.76 -4.62
C LYS A 45 24.39 -3.69 -5.79
N SER A 46 25.20 -4.69 -6.09
CA SER A 46 24.90 -5.70 -7.11
C SER A 46 23.77 -6.64 -6.72
N ALA A 47 23.55 -6.88 -5.42
CA ALA A 47 22.47 -7.73 -4.94
C ALA A 47 21.83 -7.20 -3.66
N SER A 48 20.54 -7.53 -3.48
CA SER A 48 19.82 -7.28 -2.25
C SER A 48 18.71 -8.30 -1.98
N PHE A 49 18.39 -8.44 -0.70
CA PHE A 49 17.27 -9.18 -0.18
C PHE A 49 16.61 -8.36 0.95
N GLN A 50 15.29 -8.36 0.98
CA GLN A 50 14.50 -7.79 2.07
C GLN A 50 13.33 -8.70 2.37
N LEU A 51 13.24 -9.15 3.62
CA LEU A 51 12.07 -9.76 4.20
C LEU A 51 11.35 -8.74 5.07
N GLY A 52 10.03 -8.62 4.92
CA GLY A 52 9.21 -7.79 5.77
C GLY A 52 7.74 -8.18 5.70
N GLY A 53 6.88 -7.36 6.27
CA GLY A 53 5.46 -7.59 6.27
C GLY A 53 4.64 -6.47 6.89
N ARG A 54 3.36 -6.78 7.09
CA ARG A 54 2.45 -6.01 7.92
C ARG A 54 1.36 -6.89 8.48
N ILE A 55 0.85 -6.49 9.63
CA ILE A 55 -0.39 -7.02 10.20
C ILE A 55 -1.28 -5.83 10.54
N GLN A 56 -2.55 -5.93 10.19
CA GLN A 56 -3.61 -4.99 10.48
C GLN A 56 -4.73 -5.79 11.15
N TRP A 57 -5.05 -5.43 12.38
CA TRP A 57 -6.22 -5.92 13.11
C TRP A 57 -7.24 -4.81 13.17
N ASP A 58 -8.47 -5.17 12.87
CA ASP A 58 -9.59 -4.26 12.89
C ASP A 58 -10.60 -4.71 13.93
N TYR A 59 -11.23 -3.72 14.53
CA TYR A 59 -12.53 -3.85 15.15
C TYR A 59 -13.44 -2.91 14.37
N ASP A 60 -14.57 -3.39 13.91
CA ASP A 60 -15.61 -2.56 13.29
C ASP A 60 -16.98 -2.87 13.88
N ALA A 61 -17.83 -1.85 13.89
CA ALA A 61 -19.23 -1.93 14.24
C ALA A 61 -20.00 -1.15 13.19
N THR A 62 -20.85 -1.86 12.45
CA THR A 62 -21.53 -1.36 11.25
C THR A 62 -23.02 -1.53 11.41
N GLN A 63 -23.76 -0.47 11.15
CA GLN A 63 -25.21 -0.44 11.18
C GLN A 63 -25.73 0.12 9.86
N SER A 64 -26.75 -0.50 9.27
CA SER A 64 -27.45 0.03 8.11
C SER A 64 -28.93 -0.34 8.14
N ASP A 65 -29.76 0.58 7.65
CA ASP A 65 -31.17 0.31 7.41
C ASP A 65 -31.42 -0.43 6.08
N ASP A 66 -30.41 -0.50 5.19
CA ASP A 66 -30.44 -1.38 4.03
C ASP A 66 -30.30 -2.83 4.51
N ASN A 67 -31.33 -3.63 4.24
CA ASN A 67 -31.42 -5.04 4.63
C ASN A 67 -31.25 -5.33 6.14
N GLY A 68 -31.22 -4.30 7.01
CA GLY A 68 -31.10 -4.44 8.46
C GLY A 68 -29.74 -4.96 8.93
N VAL A 69 -28.65 -4.49 8.35
CA VAL A 69 -27.29 -4.86 8.77
C VAL A 69 -27.01 -4.29 10.17
N ASP A 70 -26.62 -5.16 11.09
CA ASP A 70 -26.11 -4.81 12.42
C ASP A 70 -25.02 -5.81 12.77
N THR A 71 -23.76 -5.37 12.68
CA THR A 71 -22.59 -6.24 12.80
C THR A 71 -21.54 -5.62 13.71
N THR A 72 -20.79 -6.48 14.36
CA THR A 72 -19.58 -6.11 15.09
C THR A 72 -18.57 -7.21 14.85
N ASP A 73 -17.44 -6.88 14.26
CA ASP A 73 -16.40 -7.85 13.96
C ASP A 73 -15.05 -7.45 14.57
N PHE A 74 -14.23 -8.46 14.84
CA PHE A 74 -12.82 -8.30 15.12
C PHE A 74 -12.04 -9.28 14.24
N ASP A 75 -11.38 -8.76 13.22
CA ASP A 75 -10.72 -9.57 12.20
C ASP A 75 -9.26 -9.14 11.97
N VAL A 76 -8.54 -9.98 11.22
CA VAL A 76 -7.22 -9.64 10.71
C VAL A 76 -7.36 -9.14 9.29
N ARG A 77 -7.72 -7.86 9.14
CA ARG A 77 -7.93 -7.21 7.84
C ARG A 77 -6.86 -7.54 6.80
N ARG A 78 -5.58 -7.52 7.22
CA ARG A 78 -4.43 -7.92 6.38
C ARG A 78 -3.31 -8.48 7.23
N ALA A 79 -2.82 -9.67 6.91
CA ALA A 79 -1.53 -10.17 7.37
C ALA A 79 -0.68 -10.49 6.15
N ARG A 80 0.25 -9.60 5.78
CA ARG A 80 1.06 -9.76 4.56
C ARG A 80 2.51 -9.96 4.89
N LEU A 81 3.11 -11.01 4.32
CA LEU A 81 4.56 -11.22 4.32
C LEU A 81 5.09 -10.99 2.91
N TYR A 82 6.26 -10.36 2.79
CA TYR A 82 6.92 -10.18 1.50
C TYR A 82 8.41 -10.43 1.54
N ALA A 83 8.93 -11.00 0.46
CA ALA A 83 10.34 -10.96 0.12
C ALA A 83 10.52 -10.13 -1.16
N LYS A 84 11.53 -9.28 -1.20
CA LYS A 84 11.92 -8.56 -2.41
C LYS A 84 13.42 -8.36 -2.48
N GLY A 85 13.94 -8.22 -3.69
CA GLY A 85 15.36 -8.07 -3.89
C GLY A 85 15.71 -7.87 -5.34
N HIS A 86 17.00 -7.87 -5.62
CA HIS A 86 17.50 -7.98 -6.98
C HIS A 86 18.88 -8.64 -7.00
N PHE A 87 19.25 -9.16 -8.16
CA PHE A 87 20.58 -9.62 -8.49
C PHE A 87 20.94 -9.09 -9.88
N GLY A 88 21.95 -8.23 -9.97
CA GLY A 88 22.18 -7.41 -11.15
C GLY A 88 20.92 -6.61 -11.48
N ASP A 89 20.52 -6.64 -12.75
CA ASP A 89 19.34 -5.93 -13.26
C ASP A 89 18.01 -6.66 -13.03
N TRP A 90 18.03 -7.87 -12.47
CA TRP A 90 16.83 -8.67 -12.25
C TRP A 90 16.34 -8.51 -10.82
N ALA A 91 15.21 -7.83 -10.67
CA ALA A 91 14.50 -7.67 -9.41
C ALA A 91 13.32 -8.64 -9.30
N TYR A 92 12.91 -8.93 -8.07
CA TYR A 92 11.73 -9.75 -7.80
C TYR A 92 10.97 -9.20 -6.60
N LYS A 93 9.69 -9.56 -6.53
CA LYS A 93 8.87 -9.40 -5.33
C LYS A 93 7.91 -10.57 -5.21
N THR A 94 7.86 -11.15 -4.02
CA THR A 94 6.84 -12.09 -3.59
C THR A 94 6.14 -11.50 -2.37
N GLN A 95 4.82 -11.48 -2.35
CA GLN A 95 4.02 -10.99 -1.24
C GLN A 95 2.73 -11.79 -1.17
N PHE A 96 2.45 -12.35 0.00
CA PHE A 96 1.27 -13.17 0.24
C PHE A 96 0.44 -12.57 1.37
N ASN A 97 -0.88 -12.51 1.20
CA ASN A 97 -1.82 -12.28 2.30
C ASN A 97 -2.10 -13.62 2.97
N VAL A 98 -1.66 -13.79 4.21
CA VAL A 98 -1.83 -15.02 5.00
C VAL A 98 -2.98 -14.93 5.99
N ALA A 99 -3.65 -13.77 6.08
CA ALA A 99 -4.85 -13.64 6.89
C ALA A 99 -6.01 -14.42 6.24
N GLU A 100 -6.79 -15.08 7.09
CA GLU A 100 -8.10 -15.60 6.78
C GLU A 100 -9.11 -14.55 7.24
N SER A 101 -9.71 -13.81 6.30
CA SER A 101 -10.74 -12.81 6.55
C SER A 101 -11.73 -12.85 5.37
N ASP A 102 -12.99 -12.48 5.60
CA ASP A 102 -14.01 -12.30 4.56
C ASP A 102 -14.18 -13.53 3.64
N GLY A 103 -14.12 -14.74 4.21
CA GLY A 103 -14.24 -16.00 3.46
C GLY A 103 -12.99 -16.43 2.67
N ALA A 104 -11.91 -15.65 2.71
CA ALA A 104 -10.64 -16.04 2.10
C ALA A 104 -9.90 -17.08 2.96
N LYS A 105 -9.37 -18.14 2.33
CA LYS A 105 -8.60 -19.21 2.98
C LYS A 105 -7.14 -18.83 3.32
N GLY A 106 -6.78 -17.55 3.18
CA GLY A 106 -5.41 -17.07 3.25
C GLY A 106 -4.51 -17.62 2.14
N GLY A 107 -3.24 -17.21 2.12
CA GLY A 107 -2.25 -17.64 1.14
C GLY A 107 -2.36 -16.96 -0.23
N THR A 108 -3.20 -15.94 -0.38
CA THR A 108 -3.40 -15.25 -1.67
C THR A 108 -2.15 -14.47 -2.07
N ALA A 109 -1.66 -14.68 -3.29
CA ALA A 109 -0.56 -13.90 -3.86
C ALA A 109 -1.02 -12.47 -4.20
N GLU A 110 -0.41 -11.49 -3.54
CA GLU A 110 -0.65 -10.06 -3.77
C GLU A 110 0.38 -9.46 -4.74
N ASP A 111 1.64 -9.85 -4.62
CA ASP A 111 2.66 -9.48 -5.60
C ASP A 111 3.49 -10.74 -5.87
N LEU A 112 3.63 -11.12 -7.13
CA LEU A 112 4.43 -12.27 -7.54
C LEU A 112 4.97 -11.99 -8.94
N TYR A 113 6.11 -11.31 -9.00
CA TYR A 113 6.65 -10.83 -10.27
C TYR A 113 8.19 -10.79 -10.29
N ILE A 114 8.71 -10.79 -11.53
CA ILE A 114 10.09 -10.43 -11.86
C ILE A 114 10.08 -9.10 -12.61
N ARG A 115 11.09 -8.26 -12.37
CA ARG A 115 11.27 -6.95 -13.00
C ARG A 115 12.68 -6.79 -13.54
N TYR A 116 12.79 -6.37 -14.79
CA TYR A 116 14.06 -6.02 -15.41
C TYR A 116 14.33 -4.51 -15.26
N LEU A 117 15.51 -4.17 -14.72
CA LEU A 117 15.95 -2.81 -14.39
C LEU A 117 17.02 -2.26 -15.37
N GLY A 118 17.48 -3.06 -16.33
CA GLY A 118 18.65 -2.72 -17.15
C GLY A 118 18.49 -1.52 -18.09
N PHE A 119 17.27 -1.00 -18.25
CA PHE A 119 17.01 0.24 -19.00
C PHE A 119 16.96 1.49 -18.09
N GLY A 120 17.39 1.35 -16.83
CA GLY A 120 17.42 2.45 -15.86
C GLY A 120 16.04 2.78 -15.29
N SER A 121 15.87 3.96 -14.69
CA SER A 121 14.61 4.34 -14.06
C SER A 121 13.52 4.77 -15.05
N THR A 122 13.88 5.05 -16.29
CA THR A 122 12.98 5.57 -17.34
C THR A 122 12.21 4.46 -18.05
N ALA A 123 12.65 3.22 -17.93
CA ALA A 123 11.96 2.05 -18.46
C ALA A 123 12.30 0.82 -17.62
N THR A 124 11.26 0.13 -17.15
CA THR A 124 11.36 -1.15 -16.44
C THR A 124 10.23 -2.03 -16.92
N VAL A 125 10.55 -3.29 -17.20
CA VAL A 125 9.57 -4.29 -17.64
C VAL A 125 9.29 -5.20 -16.46
N THR A 126 8.02 -5.39 -16.12
CA THR A 126 7.59 -6.28 -15.03
C THR A 126 6.64 -7.33 -15.57
N ILE A 127 6.89 -8.58 -15.23
CA ILE A 127 6.08 -9.74 -15.65
C ILE A 127 5.65 -10.50 -14.38
N GLY A 128 4.35 -10.77 -14.27
CA GLY A 128 3.73 -11.50 -13.15
C GLY A 128 2.58 -10.74 -12.49
N LYS A 129 2.13 -11.21 -11.32
CA LYS A 129 1.03 -10.60 -10.57
C LYS A 129 1.49 -9.34 -9.86
N GLN A 130 0.88 -8.20 -10.19
CA GLN A 130 1.25 -6.88 -9.68
C GLN A 130 0.05 -5.94 -9.71
N LYS A 131 0.14 -4.80 -9.01
CA LYS A 131 -0.89 -3.74 -9.16
C LYS A 131 -0.89 -3.22 -10.60
N GLU A 132 -2.06 -3.09 -11.18
CA GLU A 132 -2.22 -2.35 -12.44
C GLU A 132 -1.93 -0.85 -12.21
N PRO A 133 -1.33 -0.14 -13.18
CA PRO A 133 -0.99 1.27 -13.01
C PRO A 133 -2.24 2.14 -13.18
N PHE A 134 -3.10 2.22 -12.17
CA PHE A 134 -4.33 3.02 -12.22
C PHE A 134 -4.70 3.53 -10.82
N GLY A 135 -5.07 4.81 -10.72
CA GLY A 135 -5.47 5.49 -9.48
C GLY A 135 -4.33 5.78 -8.48
N LEU A 136 -4.37 6.96 -7.88
CA LEU A 136 -3.44 7.42 -6.85
C LEU A 136 -3.61 6.65 -5.53
N GLU A 137 -4.83 6.55 -5.01
CA GLU A 137 -5.12 5.85 -3.76
C GLU A 137 -4.90 4.34 -3.93
N GLN A 138 -5.30 3.80 -5.08
CA GLN A 138 -5.10 2.40 -5.38
C GLN A 138 -3.64 2.03 -5.44
N LEU A 139 -2.77 2.86 -6.05
CA LEU A 139 -1.33 2.63 -6.09
C LEU A 139 -0.63 2.93 -4.76
N THR A 140 -1.22 3.79 -3.93
CA THR A 140 -0.77 4.00 -2.56
C THR A 140 -0.83 2.67 -1.78
N SER A 141 0.19 2.41 -0.97
CA SER A 141 0.23 1.17 -0.19
C SER A 141 -0.90 1.22 0.83
N SER A 142 -1.63 0.11 1.05
CA SER A 142 -2.70 0.08 2.08
C SER A 142 -2.18 0.32 3.51
N LYS A 143 -0.86 0.33 3.68
CA LYS A 143 -0.19 0.66 4.94
C LYS A 143 0.13 2.16 5.09
N ASP A 144 -0.07 2.93 4.03
CA ASP A 144 0.32 4.33 3.83
C ASP A 144 -0.89 5.26 3.56
N ILE A 145 -2.10 4.72 3.33
CA ILE A 145 -3.35 5.48 3.20
C ILE A 145 -3.71 6.19 4.52
N SER A 146 -4.35 7.36 4.46
CA SER A 146 -4.70 8.17 5.64
C SER A 146 -6.04 7.72 6.25
N ALA A 147 -7.08 7.53 5.43
CA ALA A 147 -8.26 6.77 5.84
C ALA A 147 -7.89 5.30 6.18
N LEU A 148 -8.75 4.60 6.91
CA LEU A 148 -8.53 3.19 7.25
C LEU A 148 -8.91 2.26 6.10
N GLU A 149 -9.93 2.60 5.33
CA GLU A 149 -10.23 1.97 4.04
C GLU A 149 -10.01 2.95 2.88
N ARG A 150 -9.99 2.41 1.67
CA ARG A 150 -9.99 3.25 0.47
C ARG A 150 -11.38 3.86 0.29
N SER A 151 -11.54 4.81 -0.63
CA SER A 151 -12.86 5.32 -0.97
C SER A 151 -13.69 4.24 -1.66
N ALA A 152 -15.00 4.30 -1.48
CA ALA A 152 -16.00 3.55 -2.21
C ALA A 152 -15.80 3.70 -3.73
N MET A 153 -15.38 4.89 -4.18
CA MET A 153 -15.00 5.14 -5.58
C MET A 153 -13.77 4.34 -5.99
N THR A 154 -12.72 4.35 -5.17
CA THR A 154 -11.50 3.59 -5.48
C THR A 154 -11.79 2.08 -5.51
N GLU A 155 -12.58 1.57 -4.57
CA GLU A 155 -12.94 0.14 -4.52
C GLU A 155 -13.92 -0.27 -5.63
N ARG A 156 -14.71 0.66 -6.20
CA ARG A 156 -15.56 0.44 -7.39
C ARG A 156 -14.75 0.41 -8.68
N TYR A 157 -13.96 1.46 -8.92
CA TYR A 157 -13.42 1.77 -10.26
C TYR A 157 -12.01 1.28 -10.51
N THR A 158 -11.20 1.06 -9.48
CA THR A 158 -9.77 0.82 -9.70
C THR A 158 -9.43 -0.66 -9.78
N PRO A 159 -8.73 -1.10 -10.84
CA PRO A 159 -8.27 -2.47 -10.91
C PRO A 159 -7.26 -2.78 -9.80
N GLY A 160 -7.39 -3.99 -9.29
CA GLY A 160 -6.61 -4.54 -8.19
C GLY A 160 -5.18 -4.92 -8.59
N ARG A 161 -4.91 -6.20 -8.45
CA ARG A 161 -3.66 -6.84 -8.84
C ARG A 161 -3.96 -7.96 -9.79
N SER A 162 -3.30 -7.95 -10.92
CA SER A 162 -3.58 -8.85 -12.02
C SER A 162 -2.28 -9.45 -12.53
N GLY A 163 -2.35 -10.67 -13.06
CA GLY A 163 -1.25 -11.25 -13.83
C GLY A 163 -1.09 -10.49 -15.13
N GLY A 164 0.14 -10.16 -15.52
CA GLY A 164 0.36 -9.46 -16.79
C GLY A 164 1.79 -9.01 -17.04
N ILE A 165 1.95 -8.22 -18.08
CA ILE A 165 3.19 -7.54 -18.45
C ILE A 165 2.98 -6.03 -18.40
N GLN A 166 3.90 -5.32 -17.77
CA GLN A 166 3.85 -3.87 -17.62
C GLN A 166 5.19 -3.23 -17.96
N LEU A 167 5.15 -2.19 -18.80
CA LEU A 167 6.23 -1.23 -18.98
C LEU A 167 5.95 -0.02 -18.07
N SER A 168 6.96 0.42 -17.32
CA SER A 168 6.83 1.61 -16.49
C SER A 168 8.14 2.39 -16.40
N GLY A 169 8.04 3.68 -16.15
CA GLY A 169 9.21 4.54 -16.01
C GLY A 169 8.94 5.78 -15.18
N LYS A 170 10.01 6.45 -14.80
CA LYS A 170 9.95 7.73 -14.08
C LYS A 170 11.16 8.62 -14.36
N GLY A 171 10.90 9.92 -14.33
CA GLY A 171 11.89 10.99 -14.30
C GLY A 171 12.00 11.63 -12.91
N SER A 172 12.43 12.90 -12.88
CA SER A 172 12.49 13.70 -11.65
C SER A 172 11.11 14.13 -11.13
N ASN A 173 10.17 14.37 -12.05
CA ASN A 173 8.85 14.93 -11.78
C ASN A 173 7.72 14.26 -12.57
N TRP A 174 7.96 13.10 -13.18
CA TRP A 174 6.91 12.35 -13.89
C TRP A 174 7.04 10.85 -13.69
N THR A 175 5.93 10.14 -13.85
CA THR A 175 5.88 8.67 -13.94
C THR A 175 4.94 8.26 -15.06
N TYR A 176 5.18 7.11 -15.69
CA TYR A 176 4.17 6.44 -16.51
C TYR A 176 4.16 4.94 -16.24
N GLY A 177 3.04 4.31 -16.54
CA GLY A 177 2.89 2.87 -16.63
C GLY A 177 1.89 2.53 -17.73
N ILE A 178 2.15 1.46 -18.47
CA ILE A 178 1.21 0.83 -19.39
C ILE A 178 1.41 -0.68 -19.29
N GLY A 179 0.33 -1.44 -19.27
CA GLY A 179 0.42 -2.89 -19.21
C GLY A 179 -0.77 -3.60 -19.82
N TYR A 180 -0.54 -4.88 -20.10
CA TYR A 180 -1.51 -5.84 -20.59
C TYR A 180 -1.69 -6.91 -19.51
N PHE A 181 -2.92 -7.11 -19.07
CA PHE A 181 -3.26 -7.91 -17.89
C PHE A 181 -4.40 -8.87 -18.19
N GLU A 182 -4.51 -9.92 -17.37
CA GLU A 182 -5.72 -10.73 -17.22
C GLU A 182 -6.82 -9.87 -16.60
N ALA A 183 -7.99 -9.77 -17.23
CA ALA A 183 -9.05 -8.86 -16.79
C ALA A 183 -9.71 -9.29 -15.48
N ASP A 184 -9.80 -10.60 -15.21
CA ASP A 184 -10.51 -11.11 -14.03
C ASP A 184 -9.65 -11.10 -12.75
N GLY A 185 -8.33 -10.91 -12.87
CA GLY A 185 -7.38 -10.70 -11.75
C GLY A 185 -7.29 -11.85 -10.73
N ASN A 186 -8.03 -12.93 -10.93
CA ASN A 186 -8.14 -14.07 -10.03
C ASN A 186 -6.96 -15.05 -10.19
N GLY A 187 -6.23 -15.00 -11.32
CA GLY A 187 -5.11 -15.88 -11.61
C GLY A 187 -5.54 -17.31 -11.93
N SER A 188 -6.71 -17.50 -12.53
CA SER A 188 -7.24 -18.81 -12.93
C SER A 188 -6.77 -19.29 -14.31
N ASP A 189 -5.67 -18.70 -14.82
CA ASP A 189 -5.01 -19.05 -16.09
C ASP A 189 -5.84 -18.79 -17.36
N ASP A 190 -6.88 -17.96 -17.31
CA ASP A 190 -7.72 -17.66 -18.47
C ASP A 190 -7.43 -16.24 -18.99
N PHE A 191 -6.44 -16.09 -19.88
CA PHE A 191 -6.30 -14.92 -20.77
C PHE A 191 -7.44 -14.85 -21.82
N ASN A 192 -8.60 -15.40 -21.50
CA ASN A 192 -9.81 -15.31 -22.32
C ASN A 192 -10.37 -13.88 -22.26
N ASN A 193 -10.25 -13.22 -21.10
CA ASN A 193 -10.57 -11.80 -20.90
C ASN A 193 -9.30 -11.01 -20.58
N THR A 194 -9.08 -9.89 -21.27
CA THR A 194 -7.82 -9.14 -21.14
C THR A 194 -8.05 -7.65 -20.95
N ALA A 195 -7.10 -7.00 -20.28
CA ALA A 195 -7.18 -5.58 -19.98
C ALA A 195 -5.93 -4.84 -20.43
N VAL A 196 -6.10 -3.63 -20.96
CA VAL A 196 -5.03 -2.66 -21.18
C VAL A 196 -5.20 -1.52 -20.20
N THR A 197 -4.20 -1.31 -19.35
CA THR A 197 -4.25 -0.29 -18.30
C THR A 197 -3.04 0.63 -18.38
N ALA A 198 -3.29 1.93 -18.39
CA ALA A 198 -2.28 2.96 -18.49
C ALA A 198 -2.49 4.10 -17.47
N ARG A 199 -1.40 4.71 -17.02
CA ARG A 199 -1.41 5.90 -16.18
C ARG A 199 -0.19 6.76 -16.40
N GLY A 200 -0.39 8.07 -16.44
CA GLY A 200 0.65 9.08 -16.43
C GLY A 200 0.51 9.99 -15.21
N THR A 201 1.63 10.43 -14.64
CA THR A 201 1.62 11.46 -13.59
C THR A 201 2.69 12.50 -13.82
N PHE A 202 2.41 13.71 -13.35
CA PHE A 202 3.30 14.85 -13.36
C PHE A 202 3.22 15.58 -12.01
N ALA A 203 4.38 15.75 -11.37
CA ALA A 203 4.52 16.42 -10.09
C ALA A 203 5.47 17.62 -10.22
N PRO A 204 5.01 18.78 -10.74
CA PRO A 204 5.87 19.92 -11.05
C PRO A 204 6.59 20.47 -9.81
N ILE A 205 6.00 20.27 -8.62
CA ILE A 205 6.60 20.62 -7.35
C ILE A 205 6.69 19.35 -6.51
N GLN A 206 7.92 18.98 -6.13
CA GLN A 206 8.17 17.84 -5.26
C GLN A 206 9.35 18.14 -4.33
N THR A 207 9.06 18.81 -3.23
CA THR A 207 10.00 19.06 -2.14
C THR A 207 9.57 18.29 -0.89
N ASN A 208 10.32 18.40 0.20
CA ASN A 208 9.95 17.76 1.47
C ASN A 208 8.70 18.40 2.11
N ASN A 209 8.41 19.67 1.82
CA ASN A 209 7.35 20.45 2.46
C ASN A 209 6.26 20.90 1.50
N LEU A 210 6.47 20.79 0.18
CA LEU A 210 5.49 21.19 -0.82
C LEU A 210 5.47 20.18 -1.96
N VAL A 211 4.28 19.69 -2.27
CA VAL A 211 3.99 18.74 -3.35
C VAL A 211 2.80 19.26 -4.14
N ALA A 212 2.90 19.22 -5.46
CA ALA A 212 1.76 19.32 -6.37
C ALA A 212 1.84 18.14 -7.34
N HIS A 213 0.74 17.43 -7.52
CA HIS A 213 0.61 16.22 -8.32
C HIS A 213 -0.63 16.31 -9.19
N LEU A 214 -0.47 15.92 -10.45
CA LEU A 214 -1.51 15.68 -11.43
C LEU A 214 -1.32 14.27 -11.98
N GLY A 215 -2.41 13.55 -12.18
CA GLY A 215 -2.40 12.22 -12.77
C GLY A 215 -3.62 12.00 -13.64
N ALA A 216 -3.49 11.06 -14.57
CA ALA A 216 -4.62 10.53 -15.33
C ALA A 216 -4.38 9.05 -15.63
N GLY A 217 -5.46 8.28 -15.64
CA GLY A 217 -5.48 6.86 -15.93
C GLY A 217 -6.54 6.49 -16.95
N TYR A 218 -6.31 5.39 -17.66
CA TYR A 218 -7.31 4.73 -18.51
C TYR A 218 -7.14 3.22 -18.38
N THR A 219 -8.24 2.48 -18.28
CA THR A 219 -8.28 1.02 -18.37
C THR A 219 -9.43 0.62 -19.28
N THR A 220 -9.16 -0.31 -20.18
CA THR A 220 -10.16 -0.99 -21.00
C THR A 220 -10.07 -2.47 -20.68
N ARG A 221 -11.22 -3.12 -20.49
CA ARG A 221 -11.32 -4.53 -20.11
C ARG A 221 -12.27 -5.22 -21.08
N ASP A 222 -11.71 -6.14 -21.86
CA ASP A 222 -12.39 -6.91 -22.89
C ASP A 222 -13.03 -8.13 -22.22
N ALA A 223 -14.36 -8.09 -22.09
CA ALA A 223 -15.18 -9.23 -21.77
C ALA A 223 -15.59 -9.94 -23.06
N ASP A 224 -15.95 -11.23 -23.00
CA ASP A 224 -16.29 -12.08 -24.16
C ASP A 224 -17.28 -11.45 -25.17
N THR A 225 -18.04 -10.42 -24.78
CA THR A 225 -18.91 -9.63 -25.65
C THR A 225 -18.76 -8.12 -25.46
N GLN A 226 -18.95 -7.33 -26.53
CA GLN A 226 -18.93 -5.85 -26.49
C GLN A 226 -19.94 -5.25 -25.49
N ALA A 227 -21.02 -5.96 -25.17
CA ALA A 227 -21.99 -5.50 -24.18
C ALA A 227 -21.48 -5.58 -22.73
N GLU A 228 -20.33 -6.22 -22.52
CA GLU A 228 -19.69 -6.45 -21.23
C GLU A 228 -18.32 -5.75 -21.14
N GLU A 229 -17.94 -4.98 -22.18
CA GLU A 229 -16.73 -4.16 -22.19
C GLU A 229 -16.83 -3.06 -21.12
N VAL A 230 -15.73 -2.83 -20.40
CA VAL A 230 -15.63 -1.80 -19.37
C VAL A 230 -14.46 -0.89 -19.70
N ASP A 231 -14.77 0.37 -20.00
CA ASP A 231 -13.82 1.44 -20.21
C ASP A 231 -13.90 2.44 -19.06
N THR A 232 -12.80 2.63 -18.34
CA THR A 232 -12.76 3.57 -17.20
C THR A 232 -11.64 4.59 -17.36
N PHE A 233 -12.00 5.85 -17.25
CA PHE A 233 -11.09 6.99 -17.16
C PHE A 233 -10.95 7.48 -15.71
N ASN A 234 -9.79 8.04 -15.38
CA ASN A 234 -9.52 8.60 -14.06
C ASN A 234 -8.69 9.89 -14.16
N LEU A 235 -9.05 10.88 -13.33
CA LEU A 235 -8.26 12.08 -13.05
C LEU A 235 -7.81 12.12 -11.60
N GLU A 236 -6.57 12.51 -11.37
CA GLU A 236 -5.95 12.56 -10.04
C GLU A 236 -5.39 13.95 -9.75
N LEU A 237 -5.75 14.51 -8.60
CA LEU A 237 -5.16 15.72 -8.05
C LEU A 237 -4.64 15.43 -6.65
N ALA A 238 -3.41 15.83 -6.35
CA ALA A 238 -2.90 15.72 -4.99
C ALA A 238 -1.88 16.80 -4.65
N GLY A 239 -1.79 17.13 -3.37
CA GLY A 239 -0.82 18.10 -2.89
C GLY A 239 -0.56 18.00 -1.41
N ALA A 240 0.57 18.54 -0.99
CA ALA A 240 0.90 18.72 0.41
C ALA A 240 1.60 20.07 0.60
N SER A 241 1.30 20.76 1.69
CA SER A 241 1.95 21.99 2.12
C SER A 241 2.18 21.94 3.63
N GLY A 242 3.43 21.74 4.03
CA GLY A 242 3.78 21.47 5.42
C GLY A 242 2.99 20.26 5.94
N PRO A 243 2.24 20.41 7.06
CA PRO A 243 1.47 19.33 7.66
C PRO A 243 0.11 19.06 6.99
N PHE A 244 -0.32 19.91 6.07
CA PHE A 244 -1.58 19.74 5.35
C PHE A 244 -1.35 18.94 4.08
N HIS A 245 -2.25 18.01 3.78
CA HIS A 245 -2.26 17.29 2.52
C HIS A 245 -3.69 17.09 2.03
N ALA A 246 -3.81 16.96 0.72
CA ALA A 246 -5.08 16.73 0.05
C ALA A 246 -4.87 15.80 -1.13
N GLN A 247 -5.89 15.02 -1.46
CA GLN A 247 -5.98 14.24 -2.68
C GLN A 247 -7.43 14.15 -3.12
N ALA A 248 -7.66 14.11 -4.42
CA ALA A 248 -8.96 13.89 -5.02
C ALA A 248 -8.78 13.04 -6.28
N GLU A 249 -9.75 12.17 -6.53
CA GLU A 249 -9.83 11.42 -7.78
C GLU A 249 -11.27 11.43 -8.29
N TYR A 250 -11.43 11.57 -9.60
CA TYR A 250 -12.70 11.42 -10.32
C TYR A 250 -12.57 10.23 -11.26
N PHE A 251 -13.64 9.47 -11.39
CA PHE A 251 -13.76 8.29 -12.23
C PHE A 251 -15.00 8.41 -13.11
N ASP A 252 -14.88 7.92 -14.32
CA ASP A 252 -15.92 7.91 -15.34
C ASP A 252 -15.79 6.57 -16.06
N SER A 253 -16.85 5.76 -16.07
CA SER A 253 -16.81 4.42 -16.61
C SER A 253 -18.01 4.13 -17.51
N GLU A 254 -17.71 3.68 -18.73
CA GLU A 254 -18.69 3.11 -19.65
C GLU A 254 -18.70 1.59 -19.42
N GLU A 255 -19.77 1.07 -18.81
CA GLU A 255 -19.97 -0.36 -18.52
C GLU A 255 -21.07 -0.91 -19.46
N GLY A 256 -20.66 -1.39 -20.63
CA GLY A 256 -21.56 -1.86 -21.67
C GLY A 256 -22.42 -0.74 -22.28
N GLN A 257 -23.61 -0.48 -21.70
CA GLN A 257 -24.53 0.59 -22.12
C GLN A 257 -24.92 1.51 -20.95
N VAL A 258 -24.24 1.36 -19.82
CA VAL A 258 -24.48 2.14 -18.60
C VAL A 258 -23.25 3.00 -18.35
N ASP A 259 -23.46 4.29 -18.19
CA ASP A 259 -22.42 5.21 -17.75
C ASP A 259 -22.55 5.36 -16.23
N VAL A 260 -21.44 5.17 -15.51
CA VAL A 260 -21.36 5.35 -14.07
C VAL A 260 -20.15 6.24 -13.76
N ASP A 261 -20.29 7.12 -12.78
CA ASP A 261 -19.24 8.05 -12.40
C ASP A 261 -19.17 8.27 -10.89
N GLY A 262 -18.08 8.89 -10.44
CA GLY A 262 -17.97 9.28 -9.05
C GLY A 262 -16.62 9.85 -8.68
N TYR A 263 -16.57 10.53 -7.54
CA TYR A 263 -15.34 11.14 -7.07
C TYR A 263 -15.19 11.06 -5.56
N TYR A 264 -13.97 11.29 -5.10
CA TYR A 264 -13.72 11.58 -3.70
C TYR A 264 -12.77 12.75 -3.54
N VAL A 265 -12.90 13.44 -2.41
CA VAL A 265 -11.96 14.47 -1.94
C VAL A 265 -11.56 14.14 -0.51
N GLN A 266 -10.26 13.98 -0.27
CA GLN A 266 -9.69 13.72 1.05
C GLN A 266 -8.77 14.87 1.46
N LEU A 267 -8.98 15.37 2.68
CA LEU A 267 -8.14 16.36 3.35
C LEU A 267 -7.51 15.72 4.59
N GLY A 268 -6.26 16.07 4.87
CA GLY A 268 -5.61 15.64 6.10
C GLY A 268 -4.68 16.68 6.68
N TRP A 269 -4.55 16.63 8.01
CA TRP A 269 -3.69 17.51 8.78
C TRP A 269 -2.90 16.70 9.80
N ILE A 270 -1.57 16.72 9.66
CA ILE A 270 -0.64 16.12 10.62
C ILE A 270 -0.37 17.14 11.72
N ILE A 271 -1.16 17.07 12.79
CA ILE A 271 -1.19 18.02 13.92
C ILE A 271 0.20 18.23 14.53
N THR A 272 1.03 17.19 14.55
CA THR A 272 2.39 17.21 15.09
C THR A 272 3.43 17.88 14.19
N GLY A 273 3.04 18.32 12.98
CA GLY A 273 3.82 19.20 12.12
C GLY A 273 4.62 18.51 11.01
N GLU A 274 4.66 17.18 10.96
CA GLU A 274 5.34 16.47 9.87
C GLU A 274 4.64 16.65 8.53
N SER A 275 5.41 16.66 7.43
CA SER A 275 4.85 16.60 6.08
C SER A 275 4.59 15.16 5.64
N ARG A 276 3.49 14.95 4.91
CA ARG A 276 3.16 13.63 4.33
C ARG A 276 4.17 13.30 3.22
N PRO A 277 5.00 12.25 3.35
CA PRO A 277 6.03 11.99 2.36
C PRO A 277 5.42 11.54 1.02
N TYR A 278 6.02 11.96 -0.08
CA TYR A 278 5.56 11.63 -1.44
C TYR A 278 6.71 11.09 -2.28
N LYS A 279 6.46 10.04 -3.06
CA LYS A 279 7.46 9.44 -3.94
C LYS A 279 6.84 8.65 -5.08
N ALA A 280 7.28 8.96 -6.29
CA ALA A 280 6.96 8.22 -7.52
C ALA A 280 5.45 8.08 -7.75
N GLY A 281 4.74 9.21 -7.79
CA GLY A 281 3.30 9.23 -8.12
C GLY A 281 2.38 8.80 -7.00
N ALA A 282 2.84 8.73 -5.74
CA ALA A 282 2.03 8.30 -4.60
C ALA A 282 2.55 8.83 -3.25
N PHE A 283 1.62 9.12 -2.33
CA PHE A 283 1.94 9.38 -0.94
C PHE A 283 2.50 8.14 -0.23
N LYS A 284 3.13 8.37 0.91
CA LYS A 284 3.74 7.37 1.79
C LYS A 284 3.35 7.66 3.23
N ARG A 285 3.54 6.65 4.09
CA ARG A 285 3.27 6.76 5.52
C ARG A 285 4.10 7.88 6.16
N VAL A 286 3.46 8.63 7.05
CA VAL A 286 4.11 9.56 7.98
C VAL A 286 5.10 8.81 8.87
N LYS A 287 6.26 9.42 9.09
CA LYS A 287 7.25 8.93 10.04
C LYS A 287 7.39 9.98 11.13
N PRO A 288 7.10 9.66 12.40
CA PRO A 288 7.20 10.62 13.49
C PRO A 288 8.58 11.26 13.57
N ALA A 289 8.61 12.58 13.75
CA ALA A 289 9.86 13.34 13.93
C ALA A 289 10.40 13.23 15.37
N SER A 290 9.57 12.78 16.32
CA SER A 290 9.95 12.65 17.73
C SER A 290 9.48 11.30 18.33
N PRO A 291 10.05 10.89 19.47
CA PRO A 291 9.61 9.69 20.20
C PRO A 291 8.16 9.76 20.73
N LYS A 292 7.51 10.93 20.70
CA LYS A 292 6.11 11.09 21.13
C LYS A 292 5.10 10.58 20.09
N GLY A 293 5.57 10.19 18.90
CA GLY A 293 4.72 9.82 17.78
C GLY A 293 4.22 11.04 17.00
N ALA A 294 3.35 10.77 16.02
CA ALA A 294 2.69 11.79 15.20
C ALA A 294 1.18 11.59 15.21
N TRP A 295 0.44 12.70 15.21
CA TRP A 295 -1.02 12.70 15.14
C TRP A 295 -1.48 13.27 13.80
N GLU A 296 -2.41 12.60 13.15
CA GLU A 296 -3.05 13.05 11.92
C GLU A 296 -4.56 12.95 12.07
N VAL A 297 -5.27 13.96 11.59
CA VAL A 297 -6.71 13.89 11.35
C VAL A 297 -6.96 13.88 9.85
N VAL A 298 -7.98 13.15 9.42
CA VAL A 298 -8.38 13.01 8.03
C VAL A 298 -9.89 13.17 7.91
N ALA A 299 -10.32 13.84 6.86
CA ALA A 299 -11.72 13.90 6.43
C ALA A 299 -11.78 13.52 4.94
N ARG A 300 -12.76 12.71 4.56
CA ARG A 300 -13.01 12.36 3.15
C ARG A 300 -14.51 12.47 2.88
N PHE A 301 -14.84 13.07 1.74
CA PHE A 301 -16.18 13.06 1.16
C PHE A 301 -16.10 12.37 -0.20
N GLU A 302 -17.11 11.60 -0.54
CA GLU A 302 -17.21 10.78 -1.74
C GLU A 302 -18.66 10.71 -2.18
N ASP A 303 -18.90 10.77 -3.49
CA ASP A 303 -20.22 10.95 -4.12
C ASP A 303 -20.22 10.34 -5.52
N GLY A 304 -21.33 9.69 -5.89
CA GLY A 304 -21.56 8.98 -7.16
C GLY A 304 -21.77 7.47 -6.99
N ASP A 305 -21.63 6.72 -8.09
CA ASP A 305 -21.75 5.27 -8.15
C ASP A 305 -20.55 4.60 -7.44
N GLY A 306 -20.70 4.34 -6.15
CA GLY A 306 -19.65 3.84 -5.27
C GLY A 306 -19.90 2.42 -4.77
N LYS A 307 -18.86 1.79 -4.21
CA LYS A 307 -18.98 0.56 -3.42
C LYS A 307 -18.98 0.88 -1.93
N TYR A 308 -20.16 1.03 -1.34
CA TYR A 308 -20.36 1.48 0.05
C TYR A 308 -20.44 0.33 1.08
N SER A 309 -19.80 -0.81 0.79
CA SER A 309 -19.89 -2.00 1.64
C SER A 309 -19.30 -1.81 3.04
N ASP A 310 -18.38 -0.85 3.22
CA ASP A 310 -17.80 -0.54 4.53
C ASP A 310 -18.82 0.08 5.51
N VAL A 311 -19.89 0.69 5.00
CA VAL A 311 -21.00 1.21 5.83
C VAL A 311 -22.26 0.33 5.73
N GLY A 312 -22.11 -0.91 5.25
CA GLY A 312 -23.21 -1.86 5.14
C GLY A 312 -24.17 -1.63 3.96
N LEU A 313 -23.83 -0.72 3.04
CA LEU A 313 -24.63 -0.39 1.86
C LEU A 313 -24.13 -1.14 0.60
N ALA A 314 -24.96 -1.13 -0.44
CA ALA A 314 -24.66 -1.81 -1.69
C ALA A 314 -23.63 -1.06 -2.57
N THR A 315 -23.37 -1.61 -3.75
CA THR A 315 -22.79 -0.82 -4.85
C THR A 315 -23.92 -0.08 -5.55
N THR A 316 -23.92 1.24 -5.47
CA THR A 316 -25.03 2.11 -5.88
C THR A 316 -24.57 3.56 -6.02
N ASP A 317 -25.42 4.42 -6.58
CA ASP A 317 -25.33 5.86 -6.46
C ASP A 317 -25.64 6.31 -5.01
N GLY A 318 -24.81 7.17 -4.45
CA GLY A 318 -24.89 7.63 -3.07
C GLY A 318 -23.74 8.55 -2.68
N GLU A 319 -23.64 8.85 -1.39
CA GLU A 319 -22.56 9.62 -0.80
C GLU A 319 -22.05 8.98 0.50
N GLN A 320 -20.78 9.22 0.84
CA GLN A 320 -20.21 8.85 2.13
C GLN A 320 -19.25 9.91 2.67
N THR A 321 -19.35 10.20 3.96
CA THR A 321 -18.40 11.02 4.71
C THR A 321 -17.59 10.16 5.67
N THR A 322 -16.26 10.29 5.64
CA THR A 322 -15.35 9.64 6.57
C THR A 322 -14.61 10.67 7.41
N LEU A 323 -14.63 10.53 8.73
CA LEU A 323 -13.78 11.27 9.66
C LEU A 323 -12.86 10.30 10.40
N GLY A 324 -11.55 10.58 10.41
CA GLY A 324 -10.57 9.68 10.99
C GLY A 324 -9.47 10.38 11.77
N VAL A 325 -8.89 9.64 12.71
CA VAL A 325 -7.70 10.01 13.46
C VAL A 325 -6.67 8.89 13.40
N ASN A 326 -5.40 9.26 13.22
CA ASN A 326 -4.27 8.33 13.23
C ASN A 326 -3.23 8.77 14.25
N TYR A 327 -2.77 7.81 15.03
CA TYR A 327 -1.58 7.94 15.86
C TYR A 327 -0.46 7.04 15.33
N TYR A 328 0.58 7.66 14.78
CA TYR A 328 1.81 7.00 14.37
C TYR A 328 2.75 6.94 15.57
N ALA A 329 2.74 5.84 16.31
CA ALA A 329 3.61 5.70 17.49
C ALA A 329 5.10 5.69 17.11
N ASN A 330 5.44 5.05 15.99
CA ASN A 330 6.77 5.04 15.39
C ASN A 330 6.68 4.63 13.91
N LYS A 331 7.82 4.34 13.26
CA LYS A 331 7.86 3.93 11.84
C LYS A 331 7.14 2.59 11.55
N ASN A 332 6.95 1.74 12.56
CA ASN A 332 6.39 0.40 12.45
C ASN A 332 4.91 0.36 12.89
N VAL A 333 4.56 1.05 13.97
CA VAL A 333 3.25 0.98 14.65
C VAL A 333 2.38 2.20 14.32
N ARG A 334 1.13 1.94 13.90
CA ARG A 334 0.06 2.95 13.75
C ARG A 334 -1.21 2.43 14.42
N LEU A 335 -1.87 3.31 15.18
CA LEU A 335 -3.24 3.16 15.62
C LEU A 335 -4.11 4.10 14.79
N GLY A 336 -5.33 3.71 14.46
CA GLY A 336 -6.29 4.61 13.85
C GLY A 336 -7.71 4.30 14.28
N MET A 337 -8.57 5.30 14.17
CA MET A 337 -10.01 5.18 14.36
C MET A 337 -10.70 6.03 13.30
N SER A 338 -11.80 5.54 12.73
CA SER A 338 -12.65 6.29 11.80
C SER A 338 -14.12 6.09 12.11
N TYR A 339 -14.91 7.12 11.82
CA TYR A 339 -16.35 7.05 11.66
C TYR A 339 -16.67 7.31 10.20
N MET A 340 -17.51 6.46 9.61
CA MET A 340 -18.00 6.56 8.25
C MET A 340 -19.52 6.59 8.29
N ASP A 341 -20.11 7.44 7.47
CA ASP A 341 -21.55 7.70 7.43
C ASP A 341 -21.91 7.85 5.95
N GLY A 342 -22.83 7.04 5.45
CA GLY A 342 -23.20 7.02 4.04
C GLY A 342 -24.70 6.89 3.83
N GLU A 343 -25.15 7.39 2.69
CA GLU A 343 -26.54 7.41 2.27
C GLU A 343 -26.62 7.10 0.77
N GLU A 344 -27.51 6.18 0.40
CA GLU A 344 -27.84 5.90 -0.99
C GLU A 344 -28.77 7.00 -1.55
N ALA A 345 -28.74 7.25 -2.86
CA ALA A 345 -29.65 8.22 -3.48
C ALA A 345 -31.15 7.88 -3.28
N ASN A 346 -31.48 6.63 -2.94
CA ASN A 346 -32.83 6.17 -2.64
C ASN A 346 -33.26 6.37 -1.16
N GLY A 347 -32.35 6.83 -0.30
CA GLY A 347 -32.56 7.15 1.12
C GLY A 347 -32.21 6.05 2.12
N ALA A 348 -31.68 4.90 1.69
CA ALA A 348 -31.07 3.95 2.62
C ALA A 348 -29.77 4.52 3.20
N SER A 349 -29.49 4.26 4.47
CA SER A 349 -28.37 4.84 5.21
C SER A 349 -27.59 3.78 5.97
N GLY A 350 -26.32 4.06 6.23
CA GLY A 350 -25.47 3.21 7.03
C GLY A 350 -24.26 3.94 7.60
N ASP A 351 -23.75 3.42 8.71
CA ASP A 351 -22.59 3.96 9.38
C ASP A 351 -21.66 2.85 9.90
N GLU A 352 -20.37 3.18 10.01
CA GLU A 352 -19.37 2.29 10.60
C GLU A 352 -18.42 3.07 11.52
N VAL A 353 -18.20 2.52 12.72
CA VAL A 353 -17.04 2.87 13.55
C VAL A 353 -15.97 1.80 13.40
N ARG A 354 -14.79 2.17 12.91
CA ARG A 354 -13.63 1.28 12.76
C ARG A 354 -12.46 1.70 13.62
N ALA A 355 -11.81 0.76 14.28
CA ALA A 355 -10.53 0.93 14.96
C ALA A 355 -9.50 -0.04 14.38
N ARG A 356 -8.27 0.43 14.15
CA ARG A 356 -7.20 -0.39 13.59
C ARG A 356 -5.91 -0.30 14.40
N LEU A 357 -5.34 -1.46 14.72
CA LEU A 357 -3.92 -1.59 15.08
C LEU A 357 -3.14 -2.11 13.87
N GLN A 358 -2.10 -1.38 13.48
CA GLN A 358 -1.21 -1.78 12.40
C GLN A 358 0.24 -1.89 12.88
N TYR A 359 0.85 -3.03 12.60
CA TYR A 359 2.30 -3.25 12.76
C TYR A 359 2.92 -3.58 11.40
N ALA A 360 3.93 -2.82 10.98
CA ALA A 360 4.67 -3.06 9.75
C ALA A 360 6.16 -3.24 10.02
N PHE A 361 6.76 -4.23 9.38
CA PHE A 361 8.19 -4.54 9.45
C PHE A 361 8.77 -4.63 8.05
#